data_AF-A0A7Z8QNJ3-F1
#
_entry.id   AF-A0A7Z8QNJ3-F1
#
_cell.length_a   1.000
_cell.length_b   1.000
_cell.length_c   1.000
_cell.angle_alpha   90.00
_cell.angle_beta   90.00
_cell.angle_gamma   90.00
#
_symmetry.space_group_name_H-M   'P 1'
#
loop_
_entity.id
_entity.type
_entity.pdbx_description
1 polymer ?
#
loop_
_entity_poly.entity_id
_entity_poly.type
_entity_poly.pdbx_seq_one_letter_code
_entity_poly.pdbx_strand_id
1 'polypeptide(L)'
;MCISSITLAELLHGVEKSAQPAHNLRQVENFVSRLDVVEYGSKAAEHYGNIRAVLEKHGQTIGVNDIHIAGHARSEGLILVTNNLKEFERVEALRLDNWV
;
A
#
# COMPACT_ATOMS: atom_id res chain seq x y z
N MET A 1 10.96 -5.89 -7.52
CA MET A 1 10.19 -5.00 -6.62
C MET A 1 8.77 -4.99 -7.11
N CYS A 2 7.81 -4.83 -6.22
CA CYS A 2 6.40 -4.89 -6.57
C CYS A 2 5.61 -3.78 -5.87
N ILE A 3 4.39 -3.54 -6.33
CA ILE A 3 3.41 -2.71 -5.65
C ILE A 3 2.09 -3.47 -5.47
N SER A 4 1.36 -3.11 -4.43
CA SER A 4 -0.03 -3.57 -4.25
C SER A 4 -0.90 -2.96 -5.35
N SER A 5 -1.89 -3.71 -5.84
CA SER A 5 -2.94 -3.16 -6.71
C SER A 5 -3.69 -1.98 -6.06
N ILE A 6 -3.68 -1.86 -4.73
CA ILE A 6 -4.22 -0.70 -3.99
C ILE A 6 -3.38 0.56 -4.26
N THR A 7 -2.05 0.45 -4.23
CA THR A 7 -1.16 1.57 -4.59
C THR A 7 -1.33 1.95 -6.06
N LEU A 8 -1.52 0.98 -6.95
CA LEU A 8 -1.85 1.26 -8.35
C LEU A 8 -3.18 2.04 -8.46
N ALA A 9 -4.21 1.67 -7.69
CA ALA A 9 -5.47 2.39 -7.67
C ALA A 9 -5.29 3.84 -7.20
N GLU A 10 -4.44 4.12 -6.21
CA GLU A 10 -4.13 5.47 -5.77
C GLU A 10 -3.40 6.29 -6.86
N LEU A 11 -2.44 5.68 -7.56
CA LEU A 11 -1.75 6.31 -8.68
C LEU A 11 -2.73 6.69 -9.79
N LEU A 12 -3.62 5.76 -10.18
CA LEU A 12 -4.62 6.01 -11.21
C LEU A 12 -5.67 7.05 -10.77
N HIS A 13 -6.06 7.05 -9.50
CA HIS A 13 -6.90 8.13 -8.96
C HIS A 13 -6.20 9.50 -9.08
N GLY A 14 -4.90 9.56 -8.80
CA GLY A 14 -4.08 10.76 -8.98
C GLY A 14 -4.02 11.22 -10.43
N VAL A 15 -3.94 10.29 -11.39
CA VAL A 15 -4.00 10.57 -12.83
C VAL A 15 -5.32 11.25 -13.19
N GLU A 16 -6.46 10.64 -12.82
CA GLU A 16 -7.80 11.13 -13.15
C GLU A 16 -8.10 12.49 -12.53
N LYS A 17 -7.58 12.75 -11.32
CA LYS A 17 -7.76 14.03 -10.62
C LYS A 17 -6.88 15.15 -11.18
N SER A 18 -5.88 14.84 -12.00
CA SER A 18 -4.87 15.79 -12.42
C SER A 18 -5.33 16.73 -13.54
N ALA A 19 -4.63 17.85 -13.71
CA ALA A 19 -4.87 18.78 -14.82
C ALA A 19 -4.44 18.22 -16.20
N GLN A 20 -3.62 17.15 -16.23
CA GLN A 20 -3.10 16.55 -17.47
C GLN A 20 -3.18 15.01 -17.44
N PRO A 21 -4.38 14.40 -17.47
CA PRO A 21 -4.54 12.96 -17.28
C PRO A 21 -3.74 12.10 -18.27
N ALA A 22 -3.78 12.41 -19.57
CA ALA A 22 -3.04 11.65 -20.58
C ALA A 22 -1.51 11.74 -20.45
N HIS A 23 -0.98 12.83 -19.88
CA HIS A 23 0.44 12.93 -19.58
C HIS A 23 0.78 12.05 -18.37
N ASN A 24 0.02 12.20 -17.28
CA ASN A 24 0.26 11.49 -16.02
C ASN A 24 0.02 9.99 -16.14
N LEU A 25 -0.96 9.55 -16.94
CA LEU A 25 -1.18 8.13 -17.23
C LEU A 25 0.07 7.49 -17.81
N ARG A 26 0.69 8.11 -18.82
CA ARG A 26 1.93 7.61 -19.42
C ARG A 26 3.08 7.55 -18.42
N GLN A 27 3.16 8.50 -17.47
CA GLN A 27 4.16 8.44 -16.40
C GLN A 27 3.93 7.25 -15.47
N VAL A 28 2.67 7.02 -15.07
CA VAL A 28 2.29 5.88 -14.24
C VAL A 28 2.54 4.55 -14.97
N GLU A 29 2.11 4.41 -16.22
CA GLU A 29 2.36 3.20 -17.03
C GLU A 29 3.86 2.91 -17.17
N ASN A 30 4.68 3.94 -17.44
CA ASN A 30 6.13 3.80 -17.53
C ASN A 30 6.76 3.41 -16.19
N PHE A 31 6.22 3.87 -15.07
CA PHE A 31 6.67 3.49 -13.73
C PHE A 31 6.31 2.04 -13.41
N VAL A 32 5.04 1.68 -13.63
CA VAL A 32 4.46 0.37 -13.32
C VAL A 32 5.05 -0.73 -14.21
N SER A 33 5.44 -0.44 -15.45
CA SER A 33 6.05 -1.44 -16.36
C SER A 33 7.36 -2.05 -15.85
N ARG A 34 7.97 -1.47 -14.82
CA ARG A 34 9.21 -1.95 -14.18
C ARG A 34 8.95 -2.69 -12.86
N LEU A 35 7.69 -2.85 -12.46
CA LEU A 35 7.27 -3.40 -11.18
C LEU A 35 6.23 -4.49 -11.40
N ASP A 36 6.26 -5.50 -10.53
CA ASP A 36 5.15 -6.45 -10.47
C ASP A 36 3.98 -5.79 -9.73
N VAL A 37 2.78 -5.85 -10.30
CA VAL A 37 1.55 -5.45 -9.60
C VAL A 37 0.95 -6.71 -8.99
N VAL A 38 0.95 -6.79 -7.66
CA VAL A 38 0.39 -7.94 -6.94
C VAL A 38 -1.10 -7.72 -6.74
N GLU A 39 -1.91 -8.73 -7.09
CA GLU A 39 -3.37 -8.71 -6.92
C GLU A 39 -3.78 -8.82 -5.46
N TYR A 40 -4.68 -7.94 -5.02
CA TYR A 40 -5.22 -7.98 -3.67
C TYR A 40 -6.25 -9.12 -3.51
N GLY A 41 -5.84 -10.20 -2.85
CA GLY A 41 -6.66 -11.40 -2.62
C GLY A 41 -7.18 -11.57 -1.19
N SER A 42 -7.81 -12.72 -0.94
CA SER A 42 -8.37 -13.09 0.38
C SER A 42 -7.34 -13.08 1.49
N LYS A 43 -6.13 -13.58 1.22
CA LYS A 43 -5.00 -13.59 2.16
C LYS A 43 -4.63 -12.18 2.66
N ALA A 44 -4.62 -11.20 1.77
CA ALA A 44 -4.41 -9.79 2.14
C ALA A 44 -5.59 -9.26 2.98
N ALA A 45 -6.83 -9.64 2.64
CA ALA A 45 -8.03 -9.26 3.38
C ALA A 45 -8.07 -9.81 4.82
N GLU A 46 -7.62 -11.05 5.03
CA GLU A 46 -7.48 -11.65 6.37
C GLU A 46 -6.48 -10.85 7.22
N HIS A 47 -5.31 -10.52 6.66
CA HIS A 47 -4.32 -9.72 7.35
C HIS A 47 -4.82 -8.30 7.64
N TYR A 48 -5.53 -7.66 6.70
CA TYR A 48 -6.19 -6.36 6.91
C TYR A 48 -7.14 -6.40 8.12
N GLY A 49 -8.04 -7.39 8.18
CA GLY A 49 -9.02 -7.49 9.26
C GLY A 49 -8.36 -7.61 10.63
N ASN A 50 -7.30 -8.42 10.71
CA ASN A 50 -6.50 -8.52 11.93
C ASN A 50 -5.81 -7.20 12.30
N ILE A 51 -5.13 -6.54 11.35
CA ILE A 51 -4.44 -5.26 11.61
C ILE A 51 -5.43 -4.21 12.10
N ARG A 52 -6.54 -4.05 11.40
CA ARG A 52 -7.54 -3.04 11.72
C ARG A 52 -8.12 -3.24 13.12
N ALA A 53 -8.48 -4.48 13.47
CA ALA A 53 -8.99 -4.79 14.80
C ALA A 53 -7.96 -4.50 15.92
N VAL A 54 -6.68 -4.80 15.67
CA VAL A 54 -5.61 -4.51 16.63
C VAL A 54 -5.40 -3.01 16.80
N LEU A 55 -5.36 -2.23 15.71
CA LEU A 55 -5.22 -0.78 15.77
C LEU A 55 -6.40 -0.13 16.53
N GLU A 56 -7.64 -0.52 16.18
CA GLU A 56 -8.85 -0.01 16.83
C GLU A 56 -8.86 -0.33 18.34
N LYS A 57 -8.46 -1.53 18.74
CA LYS A 57 -8.33 -1.93 20.15
C LYS A 57 -7.35 -1.05 20.93
N HIS A 58 -6.29 -0.55 20.28
CA HIS A 58 -5.30 0.32 20.88
C HIS A 58 -5.61 1.82 20.70
N GLY A 59 -6.78 2.17 20.14
CA GLY A 59 -7.14 3.56 19.85
C GLY A 59 -6.22 4.22 18.81
N GLN A 60 -5.58 3.42 17.97
CA GLN A 60 -4.69 3.88 16.91
C GLN A 60 -5.41 3.87 15.56
N THR A 61 -5.01 4.77 14.68
CA THR A 61 -5.51 4.83 13.30
C THR A 61 -4.35 4.95 12.32
N ILE A 62 -4.57 4.44 11.13
CA ILE A 62 -3.73 4.56 9.94
C ILE A 62 -4.69 4.80 8.76
N GLY A 63 -4.22 5.43 7.68
CA GLY A 63 -5.02 5.58 6.46
C GLY A 63 -5.65 4.26 5.99
N VAL A 64 -6.89 4.30 5.48
CA VAL A 64 -7.62 3.06 5.11
C VAL A 64 -6.87 2.25 4.04
N ASN A 65 -6.35 2.92 3.01
CA ASN A 65 -5.56 2.27 1.97
C ASN A 65 -4.21 1.77 2.52
N ASP A 66 -3.59 2.50 3.44
CA ASP A 66 -2.36 2.09 4.10
C ASP A 66 -2.55 0.80 4.90
N ILE A 67 -3.70 0.60 5.56
CA ILE A 67 -4.01 -0.68 6.22
C ILE A 67 -4.11 -1.81 5.19
N HIS A 68 -4.70 -1.56 4.01
CA HIS A 68 -4.74 -2.55 2.93
C HIS A 68 -3.33 -2.87 2.40
N ILE A 69 -2.49 -1.86 2.19
CA ILE A 69 -1.10 -2.02 1.73
C ILE A 69 -0.28 -2.78 2.78
N ALA A 70 -0.41 -2.43 4.06
CA ALA A 70 0.21 -3.12 5.18
C ALA A 70 -0.25 -4.58 5.26
N GLY A 71 -1.55 -4.83 5.15
CA GLY A 71 -2.14 -6.16 5.12
C GLY A 71 -1.59 -7.00 3.98
N HIS A 72 -1.48 -6.41 2.79
CA HIS A 72 -0.97 -7.08 1.61
C HIS A 72 0.54 -7.39 1.71
N ALA A 73 1.37 -6.44 2.15
CA ALA A 73 2.79 -6.68 2.36
C ALA A 73 3.05 -7.73 3.45
N ARG A 74 2.27 -7.68 4.54
CA ARG A 74 2.36 -8.64 5.64
C ARG A 74 1.90 -10.03 5.22
N SER A 75 0.84 -10.14 4.41
CA SER A 75 0.36 -11.43 3.90
C SER A 75 1.41 -12.07 3.00
N GLU A 76 2.04 -11.32 2.11
CA GLU A 76 3.07 -11.84 1.20
C GLU A 76 4.43 -12.06 1.85
N GLY A 77 4.58 -11.71 3.14
CA GLY A 77 5.87 -11.79 3.79
C GLY A 77 6.90 -10.98 3.02
N LEU A 78 6.56 -9.72 2.70
CA LEU A 78 7.42 -8.74 2.04
C LEU A 78 7.92 -7.68 3.02
N ILE A 79 8.80 -6.80 2.56
CA ILE A 79 9.22 -5.58 3.27
C ILE A 79 8.45 -4.42 2.64
N LEU A 80 7.73 -3.65 3.44
CA LEU A 80 7.06 -2.45 2.96
C LEU A 80 8.04 -1.27 3.03
N VAL A 81 8.42 -0.76 1.86
CA VAL A 81 9.25 0.44 1.74
C VAL A 81 8.36 1.67 1.81
N THR A 82 8.58 2.56 2.76
CA THR A 82 7.73 3.75 2.97
C THR A 82 8.47 4.90 3.64
N ASN A 83 8.12 6.13 3.24
CA ASN A 83 8.59 7.34 3.91
C ASN A 83 7.73 7.71 5.14
N ASN A 84 6.64 6.97 5.40
CA ASN A 84 5.74 7.18 6.55
C ASN A 84 5.93 6.10 7.63
N LEU A 85 7.19 5.81 7.99
CA LEU A 85 7.53 4.74 8.95
C LEU A 85 6.69 4.81 10.24
N LYS A 86 6.48 6.01 10.78
CA LYS A 86 5.77 6.25 12.04
C LYS A 86 4.33 5.71 12.06
N GLU A 87 3.64 5.70 10.92
CA GLU A 87 2.30 5.10 10.83
C GLU A 87 2.39 3.58 10.78
N PHE A 88 3.26 3.05 9.92
CA PHE A 88 3.36 1.61 9.68
C PHE A 88 4.04 0.83 10.82
N GLU A 89 4.85 1.47 11.66
CA GLU A 89 5.44 0.88 12.87
C GLU A 89 4.38 0.41 13.88
N ARG A 90 3.16 0.93 13.79
CA ARG A 90 2.01 0.50 14.60
C ARG A 90 1.46 -0.86 14.18
N VAL A 91 1.84 -1.35 12.99
CA VAL A 91 1.38 -2.62 12.45
C VAL A 91 2.31 -3.73 12.91
N GLU A 92 1.81 -4.58 13.81
CA GLU A 92 2.56 -5.74 14.28
C GLU A 92 2.91 -6.72 13.15
N ALA A 93 4.12 -7.26 13.23
CA ALA A 93 4.70 -8.21 12.29
C ALA A 93 4.80 -7.72 10.83
N LEU A 94 4.81 -6.40 10.61
CA LEU A 94 5.14 -5.79 9.33
C LEU A 94 6.63 -5.42 9.30
N ARG A 95 7.35 -5.85 8.27
CA ARG A 95 8.74 -5.45 8.06
C ARG A 95 8.78 -4.17 7.24
N LEU A 96 9.60 -3.22 7.67
CA LEU A 96 9.68 -1.89 7.10
C LEU A 96 11.11 -1.58 6.68
N ASP A 97 11.22 -0.73 5.66
CA ASP A 97 12.47 -0.09 5.27
C ASP A 97 12.16 1.32 4.75
N ASN A 98 13.14 2.21 4.79
CA ASN A 98 13.03 3.55 4.24
C ASN A 98 14.25 3.85 3.36
N TRP A 99 13.99 4.25 2.12
CA TRP A 99 15.01 4.52 1.12
C TRP A 99 15.19 6.01 0.80
N VAL A 100 14.56 6.89 1.58
CA VAL A 100 14.60 8.36 1.44
C VAL A 100 15.12 9.02 2.72
#